data_AF-A0A6F9B8B8-F1
#
_entry.id   AF-A0A6F9B8B8-F1
#
_cell.length_a   1.000
_cell.length_b   1.000
_cell.length_c   1.000
_cell.angle_alpha   90.00
_cell.angle_beta   90.00
_cell.angle_gamma   90.00
#
_symmetry.space_group_name_H-M   'P 1'
#
loop_
_entity.id
_entity.type
_entity.pdbx_description
1 polymer ?
#
loop_
_entity_poly.entity_id
_entity_poly.type
_entity_poly.pdbx_seq_one_letter_code
_entity_poly.pdbx_strand_id
1 'polypeptide(L)'
;MADSLRRLVNTSSFSVLQDKLESWYKDYHVISCYQNLNRCCELVELTSKIQGQLFTILNLTAREGGHYAGVDVLKSRLLPWLGTCFSMATSSVTNDTSLNLIQCK
;
A
#
# COMPACT_ATOMS: atom_id res chain seq x y z
N MET A 1 -5.23 -20.24 -11.94
CA MET A 1 -5.56 -18.96 -11.28
C MET A 1 -5.34 -19.02 -9.78
N ALA A 2 -5.81 -20.08 -9.11
CA ALA A 2 -5.42 -20.41 -7.75
C ALA A 2 -3.89 -20.49 -7.56
N ASP A 3 -3.11 -20.76 -8.62
CA ASP A 3 -1.65 -20.74 -8.56
C ASP A 3 -1.05 -19.38 -8.25
N SER A 4 -1.61 -18.28 -8.77
CA SER A 4 -1.13 -16.92 -8.45
C SER A 4 -1.43 -16.57 -6.99
N LEU A 5 -2.62 -16.96 -6.50
CA LEU A 5 -3.00 -16.82 -5.10
C LEU A 5 -2.13 -17.70 -4.20
N ARG A 6 -1.94 -18.98 -4.55
CA ARG A 6 -1.08 -19.93 -3.84
C ARG A 6 0.34 -19.44 -3.77
N ARG A 7 0.88 -18.90 -4.87
CA ARG A 7 2.20 -18.26 -4.89
C ARG A 7 2.25 -17.09 -3.93
N LEU A 8 1.26 -16.19 -3.95
CA LEU A 8 1.21 -15.05 -3.04
C LEU A 8 1.16 -15.50 -1.56
N VAL A 9 0.32 -16.46 -1.22
CA VAL A 9 0.21 -17.03 0.14
C VAL A 9 1.51 -17.69 0.58
N ASN A 10 2.18 -18.40 -0.33
CA ASN A 10 3.46 -19.04 -0.05
C ASN A 10 4.65 -18.07 -0.10
N THR A 11 4.44 -16.85 -0.57
CA THR A 11 5.46 -15.81 -0.48
C THR A 11 5.34 -15.22 0.92
N SER A 12 6.41 -15.29 1.70
CA SER A 12 6.49 -14.74 3.06
C SER A 12 6.39 -13.20 3.12
N SER A 13 5.92 -12.53 2.05
CA SER A 13 5.81 -11.07 1.96
C SER A 13 5.03 -10.45 3.12
N PHE A 14 3.96 -11.10 3.58
CA PHE A 14 3.14 -10.61 4.68
C PHE A 14 3.84 -10.75 6.04
N SER A 15 4.55 -11.86 6.28
CA SER A 15 5.33 -12.03 7.50
C SER A 15 6.52 -11.08 7.54
N VAL A 16 7.23 -10.90 6.41
CA VAL A 16 8.32 -9.93 6.29
C VAL A 16 7.84 -8.50 6.53
N LEU A 17 6.65 -8.14 6.04
CA LEU A 17 6.04 -6.83 6.32
C LEU A 17 5.77 -6.66 7.82
N GLN A 18 5.18 -7.66 8.46
CA GLN A 18 4.91 -7.66 9.90
C GLN A 18 6.20 -7.52 10.72
N ASP A 19 7.22 -8.33 10.42
CA ASP A 19 8.50 -8.31 11.12
C ASP A 19 9.19 -6.94 11.03
N LYS A 20 9.14 -6.31 9.85
CA LYS A 20 9.71 -4.97 9.63
C LYS A 20 8.94 -3.88 10.37
N LEU A 21 7.60 -3.96 10.40
CA LEU A 21 6.77 -3.04 11.18
C LEU A 21 7.08 -3.15 12.68
N GLU A 22 7.20 -4.37 13.20
CA GLU A 22 7.53 -4.59 14.60
C GLU A 22 8.92 -4.09 14.96
N SER A 23 9.93 -4.36 14.11
CA SER A 23 11.27 -3.82 14.30
C SER A 23 11.29 -2.29 14.23
N TRP A 24 10.53 -1.70 13.32
CA TRP A 24 10.41 -0.25 13.25
C TRP A 24 9.76 0.35 14.49
N TYR A 25 8.66 -0.23 14.97
CA TYR A 25 7.99 0.20 16.20
C TYR A 25 8.91 0.15 17.42
N LYS A 26 9.66 -0.96 17.59
CA LYS A 26 10.61 -1.14 18.70
C LYS A 26 11.70 -0.06 18.70
N ASP A 27 12.19 0.31 17.54
CA ASP A 27 13.31 1.24 17.39
C ASP A 27 12.88 2.69 17.18
N TYR A 28 11.58 2.98 17.03
CA TYR A 28 11.07 4.25 16.49
C TYR A 28 11.60 5.48 17.24
N HIS A 29 11.63 5.41 18.58
CA HIS A 29 12.09 6.49 19.44
C HIS A 29 13.60 6.51 19.65
N VAL A 30 14.31 5.47 19.20
CA VAL A 30 15.77 5.31 19.35
C VAL A 30 16.49 5.83 18.10
N ILE A 31 15.88 5.70 16.92
CA ILE A 31 16.49 6.08 15.64
C ILE A 31 16.11 7.49 15.20
N SER A 32 16.95 8.09 14.36
CA SER A 32 16.72 9.44 13.85
C SER A 32 15.49 9.54 12.94
N CYS A 33 14.95 10.74 12.78
CA CYS A 33 13.89 11.04 11.80
C CYS A 33 14.24 10.53 10.39
N TYR A 34 15.47 10.75 9.93
CA TYR A 34 15.94 10.26 8.62
C TYR A 34 15.86 8.72 8.51
N GLN A 35 16.28 8.00 9.56
CA GLN A 35 16.18 6.54 9.58
C GLN A 35 14.73 6.05 9.64
N ASN A 36 13.88 6.72 10.43
CA ASN A 36 12.44 6.45 10.48
C ASN A 36 11.79 6.62 9.09
N LEU A 37 12.11 7.72 8.39
CA LEU A 37 11.61 7.96 7.03
C LEU A 37 12.09 6.89 6.04
N ASN A 38 13.36 6.50 6.10
CA ASN A 38 13.87 5.42 5.24
C ASN A 38 13.16 4.08 5.49
N ARG A 39 12.96 3.70 6.76
CA ARG A 39 12.20 2.48 7.11
C ARG A 39 10.75 2.56 6.65
N CYS A 40 10.11 3.73 6.81
CA CYS A 40 8.77 3.97 6.30
C CYS A 40 8.70 3.82 4.77
N CYS A 41 9.63 4.41 4.03
CA CYS A 41 9.71 4.26 2.57
C CYS A 41 9.90 2.79 2.14
N GLU A 42 10.74 2.03 2.84
CA GLU A 42 10.92 0.60 2.58
C GLU A 42 9.59 -0.19 2.77
N LEU A 43 8.83 0.15 3.82
CA LEU A 43 7.51 -0.45 4.07
C LEU A 43 6.48 -0.06 2.99
N VAL A 44 6.49 1.18 2.52
CA VAL A 44 5.65 1.63 1.40
C VAL A 44 6.00 0.89 0.12
N GLU A 45 7.28 0.64 -0.15
CA GLU A 45 7.71 -0.14 -1.32
C GLU A 45 7.25 -1.61 -1.21
N LEU A 46 7.40 -2.22 -0.03
CA LEU A 46 6.96 -3.60 0.21
C LEU A 46 5.44 -3.76 0.07
N THR A 47 4.67 -2.84 0.64
CA THR A 47 3.21 -2.84 0.51
C THR A 47 2.76 -2.62 -0.94
N SER A 48 3.46 -1.78 -1.70
CA SER A 48 3.20 -1.58 -3.14
C SER A 48 3.41 -2.85 -3.96
N LYS A 49 4.45 -3.65 -3.64
CA LYS A 49 4.69 -4.96 -4.28
C LYS A 49 3.56 -5.94 -4.00
N ILE A 50 3.14 -6.06 -2.73
CA ILE A 50 2.02 -6.92 -2.31
C ILE A 50 0.71 -6.47 -3.00
N GLN A 51 0.45 -5.17 -3.02
CA GLN A 51 -0.72 -4.59 -3.68
C GLN A 51 -0.75 -4.90 -5.18
N GLY A 52 0.39 -4.80 -5.88
CA GLY A 52 0.49 -5.16 -7.30
C GLY A 52 0.20 -6.64 -7.57
N GLN A 53 0.64 -7.54 -6.68
CA GLN A 53 0.31 -8.96 -6.77
C GLN A 53 -1.19 -9.21 -6.56
N LEU A 54 -1.82 -8.52 -5.58
CA LEU A 54 -3.25 -8.58 -5.36
C LEU A 54 -4.06 -8.04 -6.54
N PHE A 55 -3.63 -6.94 -7.17
CA PHE A 55 -4.27 -6.44 -8.39
C PHE A 55 -4.15 -7.41 -9.56
N THR A 56 -3.04 -8.11 -9.68
CA THR A 56 -2.89 -9.17 -10.68
C THR A 56 -3.92 -10.27 -10.46
N ILE A 57 -4.09 -10.73 -9.21
CA ILE A 57 -5.12 -11.71 -8.85
C ILE A 57 -6.51 -11.17 -9.13
N LEU A 58 -6.81 -9.94 -8.70
CA LEU A 58 -8.09 -9.28 -8.93
C LEU A 58 -8.46 -9.23 -10.42
N ASN A 59 -7.52 -8.84 -11.28
CA ASN A 59 -7.74 -8.78 -12.72
C ASN A 59 -7.98 -10.17 -13.31
N LEU A 60 -7.20 -11.18 -12.90
CA LEU A 60 -7.40 -12.56 -13.31
C LEU A 60 -8.80 -13.04 -12.89
N THR A 61 -9.19 -12.85 -11.63
CA THR A 61 -10.50 -13.25 -11.10
C THR A 61 -11.66 -12.52 -11.78
N ALA A 62 -11.53 -11.22 -12.06
CA ALA A 62 -12.55 -10.47 -12.78
C ALA A 62 -12.78 -11.02 -14.20
N ARG A 63 -11.73 -11.50 -14.87
CA ARG A 63 -11.85 -12.11 -16.22
C ARG A 63 -12.58 -13.45 -16.21
N GLU A 64 -12.70 -14.14 -15.07
CA GLU A 64 -13.50 -15.38 -14.96
C GLU A 64 -15.00 -15.12 -14.96
N GLY A 65 -15.45 -13.93 -14.53
CA GLY A 65 -16.86 -13.57 -14.43
C GLY A 65 -17.60 -13.38 -15.78
N GLY A 66 -16.98 -13.74 -16.90
CA GLY A 66 -17.52 -13.49 -18.22
C GLY A 66 -17.63 -11.99 -18.54
N HIS A 67 -18.43 -11.66 -19.56
CA HIS A 67 -18.38 -10.34 -20.21
C HIS A 67 -18.77 -9.15 -19.31
N TYR A 68 -19.51 -9.38 -18.22
CA TYR A 68 -20.09 -8.31 -17.40
C TYR A 68 -19.87 -8.46 -15.88
N ALA A 69 -19.84 -9.68 -15.31
CA ALA A 69 -19.86 -9.83 -13.85
C ALA A 69 -18.58 -9.33 -13.16
N GLY A 70 -17.41 -9.52 -13.77
CA GLY A 70 -16.16 -8.97 -13.24
C GLY A 70 -16.07 -7.45 -13.33
N VAL A 71 -16.63 -6.88 -14.40
CA VAL A 71 -16.61 -5.43 -14.67
C VAL A 71 -17.46 -4.67 -13.66
N ASP A 72 -18.60 -5.22 -13.25
CA ASP A 72 -19.49 -4.59 -12.27
C ASP A 72 -18.85 -4.50 -10.87
N VAL A 73 -18.11 -5.54 -10.46
CA VAL A 73 -17.35 -5.53 -9.20
C VAL A 73 -16.23 -4.49 -9.25
N LEU A 74 -15.49 -4.41 -10.35
CA LEU A 74 -14.42 -3.41 -10.52
C LEU A 74 -14.98 -1.97 -10.48
N LYS A 75 -16.09 -1.72 -11.16
CA LYS A 75 -16.73 -0.39 -11.20
C LYS A 75 -17.32 0.02 -9.85
N SER A 76 -17.98 -0.90 -9.15
CA SER A 76 -18.68 -0.60 -7.88
C SER A 76 -17.76 -0.57 -6.66
N ARG A 77 -16.60 -1.26 -6.70
CA ARG A 77 -15.72 -1.41 -5.53
C ARG A 77 -14.32 -0.84 -5.74
N LEU A 78 -13.65 -1.17 -6.85
CA LEU A 78 -12.25 -0.80 -7.06
C LEU A 78 -12.11 0.69 -7.43
N LEU A 79 -12.90 1.17 -8.40
CA LEU A 79 -12.79 2.56 -8.86
C LEU A 79 -13.07 3.60 -7.77
N PRO A 80 -14.12 3.47 -6.94
CA PRO A 80 -14.34 4.40 -5.83
C PRO A 80 -13.17 4.40 -4.84
N TRP A 81 -12.65 3.22 -4.50
CA TRP A 81 -11.51 3.09 -3.59
C TRP A 81 -10.24 3.74 -4.14
N LEU A 82 -9.92 3.53 -5.43
CA LEU A 82 -8.80 4.21 -6.08
C LEU A 82 -8.96 5.74 -6.02
N GLY A 83 -10.16 6.25 -6.32
CA GLY A 83 -10.46 7.67 -6.21
C GLY A 83 -10.17 8.22 -4.81
N THR A 84 -10.61 7.53 -3.76
CA THR A 84 -10.35 7.95 -2.37
C THR A 84 -8.86 7.89 -2.00
N CYS A 85 -8.13 6.84 -2.41
CA CYS A 85 -6.71 6.70 -2.08
C CYS A 85 -5.84 7.84 -2.64
N PHE A 86 -6.13 8.31 -3.85
CA PHE A 86 -5.39 9.44 -4.44
C PHE A 86 -5.84 10.80 -3.89
N SER A 87 -7.07 10.92 -3.36
CA SER A 87 -7.51 12.13 -2.66
C SER A 87 -6.90 12.27 -1.26
N MET A 88 -6.68 11.16 -0.53
CA MET A 88 -6.06 11.21 0.81
C MET A 88 -4.59 11.68 0.80
N ALA A 89 -3.87 11.51 -0.31
CA ALA A 89 -2.52 12.06 -0.45
C ALA A 89 -2.49 13.61 -0.47
N THR A 90 -3.63 14.26 -0.73
CA THR A 90 -3.74 15.73 -0.81
C THR A 90 -4.17 16.40 0.50
N SER A 91 -4.53 15.65 1.55
CA SER A 91 -5.04 16.23 2.80
C SER A 91 -3.96 16.74 3.77
N SER A 92 -2.76 17.07 3.26
CA SER A 92 -1.71 17.75 4.03
C SER A 92 -1.27 19.08 3.41
N VAL A 93 -1.84 19.51 2.29
CA VAL A 93 -1.58 20.86 1.78
C VAL A 93 -2.72 21.76 2.23
N THR A 94 -2.67 22.19 3.49
CA THR A 94 -3.36 23.40 3.90
C THR A 94 -2.86 24.52 3.01
N ASN A 95 -3.79 25.20 2.34
CA ASN A 95 -3.56 26.16 1.26
C ASN A 95 -2.91 27.49 1.74
N ASP A 96 -2.18 27.47 2.85
CA ASP A 96 -1.44 28.60 3.38
C ASP A 96 0.05 28.31 3.25
N THR A 97 0.60 28.65 2.09
CA THR A 97 2.05 28.71 1.84
C THR A 97 2.67 29.72 2.81
N SER A 98 3.04 29.24 4.00
CA SER A 98 4.19 29.73 4.72
C SER A 98 5.13 28.55 4.90
N LEU A 99 6.20 28.55 4.10
CA LEU A 99 7.34 27.65 4.24
C LEU A 99 8.01 27.93 5.59
N ASN A 100 7.45 27.40 6.66
CA ASN A 100 8.08 27.37 7.96
C ASN A 100 8.32 25.91 8.36
N LEU A 101 9.61 25.57 8.38
CA LEU A 101 10.22 24.63 9.32
C LEU A 101 9.79 23.15 9.22
N ILE A 102 10.50 22.40 8.37
CA ILE A 102 10.97 21.08 8.82
C ILE A 102 12.26 21.32 9.61
N GLN A 103 12.12 21.83 10.82
CA GLN A 103 13.18 21.71 11.83
C GLN A 103 13.03 20.30 12.41
N CYS A 104 13.94 19.40 12.00
CA CYS A 104 14.20 18.23 12.81
C CYS A 104 14.73 18.72 14.15
N LYS A 105 13.92 18.57 15.19
CA LYS A 105 14.37 18.67 16.58
C LYS A 105 14.96 17.33 17.01
#